data_AF-A0A957VA17-F1
#
_entry.id   AF-A0A957VA17-F1
#
_cell.length_a   1.000
_cell.length_b   1.000
_cell.length_c   1.000
_cell.angle_alpha   90.00
_cell.angle_beta   90.00
_cell.angle_gamma   90.00
#
_symmetry.space_group_name_H-M   'P 1'
#
loop_
_entity.id
_entity.type
_entity.pdbx_description
1 polymer ?
#
loop_
_entity_poly.entity_id
_entity_poly.type
_entity_poly.pdbx_seq_one_letter_code
_entity_poly.pdbx_strand_id
1 'polypeptide(L)'
;MQNLSTLRTLSLGDVRNIGRDSLLAWMIVIPLLTGLMVRLLLPRLSPWLLARYAFDLTPYYGLLMSYLVVLITPILFGAVIGFLLLDERDDQTLLAMQVTPLPLSSYLFYR
;
A
#
# COMPACT_ATOMS: atom_id res chain seq x y z
N MET A 1 2.96 16.29 -29.16
CA MET A 1 2.20 15.01 -29.11
C MET A 1 3.01 13.83 -28.52
N GLN A 2 4.35 13.89 -28.46
CA GLN A 2 5.19 12.79 -27.92
C GLN A 2 4.98 12.50 -26.42
N ASN A 3 4.60 13.50 -25.59
CA ASN A 3 4.57 13.37 -24.13
C ASN A 3 3.51 12.38 -23.59
N LEU A 4 2.33 12.29 -24.23
CA LEU A 4 1.27 11.39 -23.73
C LEU A 4 1.61 9.91 -23.97
N SER A 5 2.26 9.59 -25.09
CA SER A 5 2.67 8.21 -25.41
C SER A 5 3.80 7.71 -24.51
N THR A 6 4.74 8.58 -24.14
CA THR A 6 5.81 8.25 -23.18
C THR A 6 5.27 8.09 -21.76
N LEU A 7 4.38 8.97 -21.31
CA LEU A 7 3.71 8.81 -20.02
C LEU A 7 2.91 7.50 -19.92
N ARG A 8 2.19 7.14 -20.99
CA ARG A 8 1.42 5.89 -21.03
C ARG A 8 2.30 4.64 -21.04
N THR A 9 3.45 4.69 -21.71
CA THR A 9 4.37 3.54 -21.77
C THR A 9 5.10 3.33 -20.45
N LEU A 10 5.53 4.42 -19.79
CA LEU A 10 6.10 4.36 -18.44
C LEU A 10 5.09 3.84 -17.42
N SER A 11 3.85 4.36 -17.44
CA SER A 11 2.80 3.91 -16.51
C SER A 11 2.38 2.45 -16.70
N LEU A 12 2.28 1.97 -17.94
CA LEU A 12 2.01 0.56 -18.22
C LEU A 12 3.16 -0.35 -17.75
N GLY A 13 4.40 0.12 -17.86
CA GLY A 13 5.57 -0.57 -17.33
C GLY A 13 5.50 -0.73 -15.82
N ASP A 14 5.24 0.37 -15.10
CA ASP A 14 5.13 0.36 -13.64
C ASP A 14 3.96 -0.49 -13.17
N VAL A 15 2.78 -0.38 -13.76
CA VAL A 15 1.63 -1.24 -13.41
C VAL A 15 1.96 -2.72 -13.58
N ARG A 16 2.69 -3.09 -14.63
CA ARG A 16 3.12 -4.46 -14.86
C ARG A 16 4.17 -4.91 -13.84
N ASN A 17 5.07 -4.02 -13.42
CA ASN A 17 6.05 -4.31 -12.37
C ASN A 17 5.36 -4.47 -11.00
N ILE A 18 4.45 -3.57 -10.66
CA ILE A 18 3.64 -3.62 -9.43
C ILE A 18 2.86 -4.93 -9.35
N GLY A 19 2.23 -5.36 -10.45
CA GLY A 19 1.50 -6.63 -10.50
C GLY A 19 2.36 -7.88 -10.37
N ARG A 20 3.69 -7.77 -10.58
CA ARG A 20 4.65 -8.87 -10.43
C ARG A 20 5.37 -8.84 -9.09
N ASP A 21 5.37 -7.69 -8.43
CA ASP A 21 5.92 -7.53 -7.09
C ASP A 21 4.93 -8.10 -6.07
N SER A 22 5.34 -9.22 -5.46
CA SER A 22 4.52 -9.88 -4.44
C SER A 22 4.24 -8.97 -3.26
N LEU A 23 5.18 -8.11 -2.85
CA LEU A 23 5.02 -7.23 -1.71
C LEU A 23 3.93 -6.18 -2.00
N LEU A 24 3.97 -5.55 -3.17
CA LEU A 24 2.97 -4.55 -3.56
C LEU A 24 1.58 -5.16 -3.73
N ALA A 25 1.48 -6.38 -4.24
CA ALA A 25 0.21 -7.11 -4.26
C ALA A 25 -0.34 -7.33 -2.84
N TRP A 26 0.51 -7.70 -1.88
CA TRP A 26 0.11 -7.88 -0.49
C TRP A 26 -0.35 -6.59 0.19
N MET A 27 0.14 -5.42 -0.24
CA MET A 27 -0.32 -4.13 0.30
C MET A 27 -1.80 -3.86 0.04
N ILE A 28 -2.39 -4.42 -1.02
CA ILE A 28 -3.82 -4.32 -1.29
C ILE A 28 -4.58 -5.41 -0.54
N VAL A 29 -4.05 -6.63 -0.54
CA VAL A 29 -4.71 -7.81 0.05
C VAL A 29 -4.78 -7.71 1.58
N ILE A 30 -3.70 -7.32 2.25
CA ILE A 30 -3.59 -7.32 3.72
C ILE A 30 -4.63 -6.39 4.37
N PRO A 31 -4.79 -5.12 3.96
CA PRO A 31 -5.79 -4.23 4.55
C PRO A 31 -7.23 -4.71 4.36
N LEU A 32 -7.54 -5.21 3.16
CA LEU A 32 -8.86 -5.78 2.86
C LEU A 32 -9.14 -7.01 3.71
N LEU A 33 -8.16 -7.91 3.80
CA LEU A 33 -8.26 -9.11 4.63
C LEU A 33 -8.39 -8.75 6.10
N THR A 34 -7.61 -7.78 6.58
CA THR A 34 -7.64 -7.32 7.98
C THR A 34 -8.99 -6.70 8.33
N GLY A 35 -9.53 -5.83 7.46
CA GLY A 35 -10.86 -5.26 7.65
C GLY A 35 -11.96 -6.33 7.65
N LEU A 36 -11.90 -7.28 6.72
CA LEU A 36 -12.84 -8.40 6.69
C LEU A 36 -12.71 -9.28 7.93
N MET A 37 -11.48 -9.59 8.35
CA MET A 37 -11.19 -10.36 9.56
C MET A 37 -11.77 -9.67 10.78
N VAL A 38 -11.50 -8.38 11.00
CA VAL A 38 -12.05 -7.63 12.13
C VAL A 38 -13.59 -7.66 12.09
N ARG A 39 -14.20 -7.42 10.93
CA ARG A 39 -15.66 -7.44 10.77
C ARG A 39 -16.29 -8.80 11.08
N LEU A 40 -15.61 -9.89 10.77
CA LEU A 40 -16.12 -11.25 10.98
C LEU A 40 -15.77 -11.81 12.37
N LEU A 41 -14.59 -11.51 12.87
CA LEU A 41 -14.03 -12.13 14.07
C LEU A 41 -14.53 -11.44 15.35
N LEU A 42 -14.63 -10.10 15.38
CA LEU A 42 -15.05 -9.37 16.59
C LEU A 42 -16.46 -9.76 17.06
N PRO A 43 -17.50 -9.79 16.19
CA PRO A 43 -18.85 -10.20 16.61
C PRO A 43 -18.93 -11.64 17.13
N ARG A 44 -18.04 -12.52 16.66
CA ARG A 44 -17.96 -13.92 17.11
C ARG A 44 -17.19 -14.07 18.42
N LEU A 45 -16.15 -13.26 18.61
CA LEU A 45 -15.31 -13.27 19.81
C LEU A 45 -15.98 -12.62 21.01
N SER A 46 -16.72 -11.51 20.80
CA SER A 46 -17.34 -10.77 21.89
C SER A 46 -18.23 -11.60 22.82
N PRO A 47 -19.19 -12.42 22.35
CA PRO A 47 -20.01 -13.23 23.25
C PRO A 47 -19.20 -14.28 24.01
N TRP A 48 -18.15 -14.84 23.40
CA TRP A 48 -17.25 -15.80 24.05
C TRP A 48 -16.43 -15.12 25.16
N LEU A 49 -15.92 -13.91 24.89
CA LEU A 49 -15.14 -13.12 25.83
C LEU A 49 -15.99 -12.66 27.02
N LEU A 50 -17.22 -12.22 26.74
CA LEU A 50 -18.18 -11.82 27.76
C LEU A 50 -18.55 -13.01 28.66
N ALA A 51 -18.83 -14.17 28.08
CA ALA A 51 -19.23 -15.35 28.84
C ALA A 51 -18.11 -15.92 29.72
N ARG A 52 -16.84 -15.83 29.29
CA ARG A 52 -15.71 -16.48 29.99
C ARG A 52 -14.94 -15.53 30.91
N TYR A 53 -14.94 -14.23 30.60
CA TYR A 53 -14.12 -13.24 31.30
C TYR A 53 -14.92 -12.00 31.77
N ALA A 54 -16.25 -11.97 31.57
CA ALA A 54 -17.10 -10.80 31.86
C ALA A 54 -16.61 -9.50 31.16
N PHE A 55 -15.92 -9.65 30.03
CA PHE A 55 -15.34 -8.55 29.29
C PHE A 55 -16.16 -8.24 28.03
N ASP A 56 -16.72 -7.04 27.95
CA ASP A 56 -17.46 -6.57 26.78
C ASP A 56 -16.52 -5.91 25.76
N LEU A 57 -16.36 -6.56 24.61
CA LEU A 57 -15.51 -6.09 23.52
C LEU A 57 -16.22 -5.05 22.63
N THR A 58 -17.54 -4.95 22.71
CA THR A 58 -18.40 -4.16 21.81
C THR A 58 -18.01 -2.67 21.74
N PRO A 59 -17.70 -1.98 22.86
CA PRO A 59 -17.28 -0.57 22.82
C PRO A 59 -15.97 -0.34 22.05
N TYR A 60 -15.12 -1.38 21.97
CA TYR A 60 -13.79 -1.29 21.36
C TYR A 60 -13.78 -1.62 19.86
N TYR A 61 -14.92 -2.00 19.27
CA TYR A 61 -14.98 -2.37 17.85
C TYR A 61 -14.52 -1.23 16.94
N GLY A 62 -15.03 -0.02 17.20
CA GLY A 62 -14.65 1.17 16.45
C GLY A 62 -13.16 1.49 16.59
N LEU A 63 -12.61 1.32 17.80
CA LEU A 63 -11.19 1.55 18.09
C LEU A 63 -10.30 0.53 17.37
N LEU A 64 -10.67 -0.75 17.40
CA LEU A 64 -9.91 -1.81 16.72
C LEU A 64 -9.96 -1.63 15.20
N MET A 65 -11.12 -1.26 14.64
CA MET A 65 -11.24 -0.97 13.22
C MET A 65 -10.41 0.25 12.81
N SER A 66 -10.52 1.35 13.55
CA SER A 66 -9.79 2.58 13.24
C SER A 66 -8.28 2.35 13.36
N TYR A 67 -7.83 1.68 14.40
CA TYR A 67 -6.42 1.38 14.58
C TYR A 67 -5.89 0.44 13.49
N LEU A 68 -6.49 -0.74 13.33
CA LEU A 68 -5.94 -1.77 12.44
C LEU A 68 -6.09 -1.45 10.95
N VAL A 69 -7.15 -0.75 10.56
CA VAL A 69 -7.41 -0.45 9.15
C VAL A 69 -7.08 0.99 8.82
N VAL A 70 -7.62 1.95 9.56
CA VAL A 70 -7.49 3.37 9.20
C VAL A 70 -6.10 3.93 9.52
N LEU A 71 -5.47 3.49 10.61
CA LEU A 71 -4.15 3.98 11.02
C LEU A 71 -3.00 3.15 10.44
N ILE A 72 -3.05 1.83 10.59
CA ILE A 72 -1.93 0.96 10.17
C ILE A 72 -1.78 0.91 8.65
N THR A 73 -2.89 0.93 7.88
CA THR A 73 -2.80 0.82 6.42
C THR A 73 -1.99 1.96 5.81
N PRO A 74 -2.29 3.25 6.02
CA PRO A 74 -1.50 4.33 5.45
C PRO A 74 -0.04 4.32 5.89
N ILE A 75 0.25 3.89 7.13
CA ILE A 75 1.63 3.77 7.63
C ILE A 75 2.41 2.76 6.81
N LEU A 76 1.83 1.58 6.55
CA LEU A 76 2.46 0.55 5.71
C LEU A 76 2.66 1.06 4.27
N PHE A 77 1.68 1.77 3.73
CA PHE A 77 1.81 2.39 2.41
C PHE A 77 2.94 3.41 2.36
N GLY A 78 3.03 4.30 3.35
CA GLY A 78 4.11 5.27 3.45
C GLY A 78 5.48 4.62 3.58
N ALA A 79 5.60 3.55 4.38
CA ALA A 79 6.85 2.82 4.55
C ALA A 79 7.31 2.17 3.23
N VAL A 80 6.42 1.49 2.51
CA VAL A 80 6.77 0.84 1.25
C VAL A 80 7.11 1.86 0.16
N ILE A 81 6.33 2.94 0.03
CA ILE A 81 6.67 4.03 -0.89
C ILE A 81 8.04 4.61 -0.55
N GLY A 82 8.34 4.80 0.74
CA GLY A 82 9.66 5.24 1.21
C GLY A 82 10.78 4.29 0.82
N PHE A 83 10.57 2.98 0.93
CA PHE A 83 11.55 1.98 0.50
C PHE A 83 11.73 1.95 -1.02
N LEU A 84 10.66 2.04 -1.81
CA LEU A 84 10.78 2.12 -3.27
C LEU A 84 11.60 3.34 -3.70
N LEU A 85 11.39 4.49 -3.06
CA LEU A 85 12.18 5.69 -3.34
C LEU A 85 13.64 5.53 -2.91
N LEU A 86 13.90 4.78 -1.84
CA LEU A 86 15.26 4.50 -1.37
C LEU A 86 15.99 3.57 -2.34
N ASP A 87 15.33 2.50 -2.79
CA ASP A 87 15.87 1.57 -3.80
C ASP A 87 16.20 2.31 -5.10
N GLU A 88 15.32 3.20 -5.57
CA GLU A 88 15.59 4.02 -6.76
C GLU A 88 16.81 4.91 -6.63
N ARG A 89 17.05 5.44 -5.42
CA ARG A 89 18.21 6.28 -5.10
C ARG A 89 19.49 5.44 -5.08
N ASP A 90 19.44 4.25 -4.49
CA ASP A 90 20.57 3.34 -4.36
C ASP A 90 20.99 2.76 -5.72
N ASP A 91 20.01 2.44 -6.59
CA ASP A 91 20.24 1.94 -7.96
C ASP A 91 20.68 3.02 -8.96
N GLN A 92 20.77 4.29 -8.54
CA GLN A 92 21.12 5.44 -9.38
C GLN A 92 20.27 5.54 -10.67
N THR A 93 19.01 5.11 -10.61
CA THR A 93 18.07 5.07 -11.75
C THR A 93 17.93 6.40 -12.48
N LEU A 94 17.99 7.53 -11.75
CA LEU A 94 17.97 8.87 -12.34
C LEU A 94 19.18 9.16 -13.23
N LEU A 95 20.37 8.64 -12.91
CA LEU A 95 21.56 8.78 -13.77
C LEU A 95 21.41 7.94 -15.05
N ALA A 96 20.87 6.72 -14.91
CA ALA A 96 20.62 5.85 -16.06
C ALA A 96 19.61 6.45 -17.05
N MET A 97 18.66 7.27 -16.60
CA MET A 97 17.73 7.93 -17.52
C MET A 97 18.30 9.15 -18.22
N GLN A 98 19.38 9.75 -17.72
CA GLN A 98 20.03 10.90 -18.39
C GLN A 98 20.65 10.54 -19.73
N VAL A 99 20.93 9.25 -19.98
CA VAL A 99 21.41 8.75 -21.28
C VAL A 99 20.27 8.42 -22.25
N THR A 100 19.01 8.56 -21.84
CA THR A 100 17.83 8.36 -22.70
C THR A 100 17.33 9.71 -23.25
N PRO A 101 16.60 9.74 -24.38
CA PRO A 101 16.05 10.98 -24.94
C PRO A 101 14.89 11.58 -24.13
N LEU A 102 14.61 11.08 -22.91
CA LEU A 102 13.55 11.56 -22.04
C LEU A 102 14.02 12.76 -21.19
N PRO A 103 13.34 13.91 -21.24
CA PRO A 103 13.67 15.04 -20.37
C PRO A 103 13.34 14.72 -18.91
N LEU A 104 14.29 15.01 -18.01
CA LEU A 104 14.23 14.69 -16.58
C LEU A 104 13.00 15.28 -15.89
N SER A 105 12.55 16.47 -16.31
CA SER A 105 11.32 17.11 -15.81
C SER A 105 10.05 16.32 -16.11
N SER A 106 9.97 15.65 -17.26
CA SER A 106 8.81 14.82 -17.61
C SER A 106 8.79 13.51 -16.84
N TYR A 107 9.95 12.97 -16.48
CA TYR A 107 10.06 11.82 -15.58
C TYR A 107 9.62 12.17 -14.15
N LEU A 108 10.12 13.30 -13.61
CA LEU A 108 9.75 13.73 -12.26
C LEU A 108 8.27 14.10 -12.11
N PHE A 109 7.62 14.57 -13.18
CA PHE A 109 6.18 14.82 -13.17
C PHE A 109 5.34 13.53 -13.21
N TYR A 110 5.92 12.45 -13.74
CA TYR A 110 5.26 11.16 -13.86
C TYR A 110 5.25 10.36 -12.54
N ARG A 111 6.36 10.41 -11.80
CA ARG A 111 6.59 9.65 -10.56
C ARG A 111 5.86 10.26 -9.38
#